data_AF-A0A6J4PT32-F1
#
_entry.id   AF-A0A6J4PT32-F1
#
_cell.length_a   1.000
_cell.length_b   1.000
_cell.length_c   1.000
_cell.angle_alpha   90.00
_cell.angle_beta   90.00
_cell.angle_gamma   90.00
#
_symmetry.space_group_name_H-M   'P 1'
#
loop_
_entity.id
_entity.type
_entity.pdbx_description
1 polymer ?
#
loop_
_entity_poly.entity_id
_entity_poly.type
_entity_poly.pdbx_seq_one_letter_code
_entity_poly.pdbx_strand_id
1 'polypeptide(L)'
;VIFPSFALVVEAAWQLIALLTYQTGYSRRSFRSPAHPELSADRRRNWFQQLITVVDGYDQDLEWFVAWTPYLHYYAADTLGLLFAAAINQNEALGQTIFNSLLASANGNHEIGAMGRHVTRALLVANREDGWDFIERLLLAAQRQEGLRQTILETIDEAHPIAFRRMVRLIIEQNLTRFSATIRAIDVWFGFGLESLNEKVAKQLLTQVLELLESSDAQAAALQADDPQTVYLALWAIGFEDAVAAIARAVPLLDHPLATHRFVAVHFLAQLDITPARFVMLSAIGDHDLGVATCAVQALSCSADTTIQNDSDAFERLEQALPNFPAKPKALSLVWEWIKL
;
A
#
# COMPACT_ATOMS: atom_id res chain seq x y z
N VAL A 1 -21.40 22.32 14.29
CA VAL A 1 -20.20 21.46 14.36
C VAL A 1 -20.48 20.25 13.51
N ILE A 2 -19.62 19.94 12.53
CA ILE A 2 -19.71 18.68 11.78
C ILE A 2 -19.12 17.60 12.71
N PHE A 3 -19.84 16.52 12.99
CA PHE A 3 -19.50 15.46 13.98
C PHE A 3 -19.49 15.91 15.46
N PRO A 4 -20.61 16.41 16.01
CA PRO A 4 -20.63 16.99 17.36
C PRO A 4 -20.17 16.03 18.48
N SER A 5 -20.36 14.71 18.32
CA SER A 5 -20.01 13.68 19.31
C SER A 5 -18.57 13.18 19.25
N PHE A 6 -17.83 13.40 18.15
CA PHE A 6 -16.47 12.85 17.97
C PHE A 6 -15.55 13.70 17.07
N ALA A 7 -15.78 15.03 16.98
CA ALA A 7 -14.98 15.93 16.15
C ALA A 7 -13.46 15.84 16.40
N LEU A 8 -13.04 15.69 17.65
CA LEU A 8 -11.61 15.53 17.99
C LEU A 8 -11.01 14.23 17.43
N VAL A 9 -11.81 13.15 17.38
CA VAL A 9 -11.40 11.88 16.76
C VAL A 9 -11.29 12.03 15.25
N VAL A 10 -12.16 12.82 14.62
CA VAL A 10 -12.06 13.11 13.18
C VAL A 10 -10.77 13.84 12.86
N GLU A 11 -10.40 14.85 13.66
CA GLU A 11 -9.11 15.55 13.51
C GLU A 11 -7.93 14.59 13.71
N ALA A 12 -7.97 13.76 14.76
CA ALA A 12 -6.92 12.76 15.00
C ALA A 12 -6.79 11.77 13.84
N ALA A 13 -7.91 11.33 13.25
CA ALA A 13 -7.91 10.44 12.09
C ALA A 13 -7.36 11.14 10.83
N TRP A 14 -7.68 12.42 10.63
CA TRP A 14 -7.10 13.22 9.55
C TRP A 14 -5.58 13.29 9.62
N GLN A 15 -5.02 13.48 10.82
CA GLN A 15 -3.57 13.46 11.04
C GLN A 15 -2.98 12.07 10.88
N LEU A 16 -3.64 11.03 11.43
CA LEU A 16 -3.21 9.65 11.30
C LEU A 16 -3.08 9.21 9.84
N ILE A 17 -4.08 9.54 9.00
CA ILE A 17 -4.09 9.15 7.58
C ILE A 17 -2.91 9.73 6.81
N ALA A 18 -2.38 10.90 7.21
CA ALA A 18 -1.20 11.48 6.59
C ALA A 18 0.08 10.67 6.81
N LEU A 19 0.10 9.79 7.82
CA LEU A 19 1.20 8.90 8.17
C LEU A 19 1.03 7.48 7.60
N LEU A 20 -0.14 7.18 7.03
CA LEU A 20 -0.43 5.90 6.37
C LEU A 20 -0.01 5.94 4.90
N THR A 21 -0.36 4.88 4.17
CA THR A 21 -0.06 4.83 2.74
C THR A 21 -0.82 5.95 2.01
N TYR A 22 -0.19 6.66 1.07
CA TYR A 22 -0.88 7.76 0.40
C TYR A 22 -1.79 7.27 -0.75
N GLN A 23 -1.49 6.09 -1.31
CA GLN A 23 -2.26 5.49 -2.40
C GLN A 23 -3.56 4.85 -1.91
N THR A 24 -4.53 4.75 -2.81
CA THR A 24 -5.85 4.12 -2.58
C THR A 24 -6.27 3.27 -3.77
N GLY A 25 -7.31 2.44 -3.60
CA GLY A 25 -7.87 1.61 -4.69
C GLY A 25 -7.22 0.23 -4.83
N TYR A 26 -7.53 -0.45 -5.94
CA TYR A 26 -7.10 -1.84 -6.20
C TYR A 26 -5.61 -1.96 -6.54
N SER A 27 -5.04 -0.94 -7.16
CA SER A 27 -3.63 -0.91 -7.59
C SER A 27 -2.71 -0.22 -6.59
N ARG A 28 -3.19 0.05 -5.37
CA ARG A 28 -2.40 0.70 -4.33
C ARG A 28 -1.19 -0.14 -3.93
N ARG A 29 -0.16 0.53 -3.42
CA ARG A 29 1.05 -0.04 -2.85
C ARG A 29 1.22 0.43 -1.42
N SER A 30 2.03 -0.31 -0.67
CA SER A 30 2.31 -0.04 0.75
C SER A 30 3.27 1.13 0.97
N PHE A 31 3.25 2.16 0.11
CA PHE A 31 4.17 3.30 0.15
C PHE A 31 3.69 4.44 1.03
N ARG A 32 4.61 5.05 1.77
CA ARG A 32 4.35 6.17 2.69
C ARG A 32 5.15 7.39 2.31
N SER A 33 4.79 8.53 2.88
CA SER A 33 5.47 9.80 2.63
C SER A 33 5.41 10.69 3.87
N PRO A 34 6.00 10.26 5.01
CA PRO A 34 5.79 10.91 6.32
C PRO A 34 6.28 12.37 6.36
N ALA A 35 7.32 12.71 5.58
CA ALA A 35 7.82 14.08 5.45
C ALA A 35 7.03 14.93 4.45
N HIS A 36 6.09 14.32 3.71
CA HIS A 36 5.34 14.91 2.60
C HIS A 36 3.83 14.61 2.74
N PRO A 37 3.17 15.11 3.80
CA PRO A 37 1.76 14.83 4.07
C PRO A 37 0.82 15.36 2.98
N GLU A 38 1.25 16.31 2.16
CA GLU A 38 0.53 16.81 0.98
C GLU A 38 0.22 15.71 -0.04
N LEU A 39 1.07 14.67 -0.15
CA LEU A 39 0.85 13.55 -1.07
C LEU A 39 -0.35 12.69 -0.66
N SER A 40 -0.76 12.75 0.61
CA SER A 40 -1.97 12.09 1.12
C SER A 40 -3.24 12.95 1.00
N ALA A 41 -3.17 14.16 0.44
CA ALA A 41 -4.30 15.10 0.46
C ALA A 41 -5.56 14.55 -0.21
N ASP A 42 -5.42 13.86 -1.36
CA ASP A 42 -6.56 13.24 -2.04
C ASP A 42 -7.17 12.12 -1.21
N ARG A 43 -6.34 11.23 -0.66
CA ARG A 43 -6.79 10.17 0.26
C ARG A 43 -7.54 10.75 1.46
N ARG A 44 -7.00 11.80 2.09
CA ARG A 44 -7.63 12.46 3.25
C ARG A 44 -8.96 13.12 2.87
N ARG A 45 -9.02 13.84 1.76
CA ARG A 45 -10.26 14.43 1.23
C ARG A 45 -11.31 13.37 0.95
N ASN A 46 -10.94 12.31 0.24
CA ASN A 46 -11.83 11.19 -0.09
C ASN A 46 -12.35 10.53 1.20
N TRP A 47 -11.47 10.23 2.16
CA TRP A 47 -11.89 9.67 3.45
C TRP A 47 -12.88 10.58 4.19
N PHE A 48 -12.62 11.89 4.24
CA PHE A 48 -13.51 12.84 4.92
C PHE A 48 -14.89 12.93 4.25
N GLN A 49 -14.94 12.97 2.91
CA GLN A 49 -16.19 12.95 2.15
C GLN A 49 -16.97 11.64 2.36
N GLN A 50 -16.26 10.51 2.40
CA GLN A 50 -16.87 9.22 2.72
C GLN A 50 -17.39 9.19 4.16
N LEU A 51 -16.65 9.77 5.12
CA LEU A 51 -17.10 9.84 6.51
C LEU A 51 -18.39 10.63 6.64
N ILE A 52 -18.50 11.80 5.99
CA ILE A 52 -19.77 12.56 5.95
C ILE A 52 -20.91 11.68 5.45
N THR A 53 -20.69 10.96 4.35
CA THR A 53 -21.70 10.09 3.73
C THR A 53 -22.10 8.92 4.63
N VAL A 54 -21.14 8.32 5.34
CA VAL A 54 -21.36 7.15 6.20
C VAL A 54 -22.14 7.51 7.45
N VAL A 55 -21.91 8.71 8.03
CA VAL A 55 -22.60 9.14 9.25
C VAL A 55 -23.88 9.92 8.99
N ASP A 56 -24.14 10.31 7.73
CA ASP A 56 -25.32 11.10 7.39
C ASP A 56 -26.60 10.37 7.81
N GLY A 57 -27.52 11.10 8.43
CA GLY A 57 -28.75 10.54 9.00
C GLY A 57 -28.61 9.83 10.36
N TYR A 58 -27.41 9.73 10.93
CA TYR A 58 -27.18 9.09 12.23
C TYR A 58 -26.69 10.09 13.28
N ASP A 59 -27.56 10.49 14.21
CA ASP A 59 -27.19 11.26 15.40
C ASP A 59 -26.77 10.30 16.52
N GLN A 60 -25.56 9.76 16.41
CA GLN A 60 -25.03 8.70 17.29
C GLN A 60 -23.58 9.00 17.71
N ASP A 61 -23.14 8.34 18.77
CA ASP A 61 -21.75 8.40 19.23
C ASP A 61 -20.87 7.34 18.57
N LEU A 62 -19.57 7.39 18.87
CA LEU A 62 -18.60 6.50 18.25
C LEU A 62 -18.78 5.03 18.68
N GLU A 63 -19.27 4.78 19.90
CA GLU A 63 -19.54 3.42 20.40
C GLU A 63 -20.65 2.74 19.61
N TRP A 64 -21.72 3.49 19.29
CA TRP A 64 -22.76 3.02 18.40
C TRP A 64 -22.20 2.69 17.02
N PHE A 65 -21.38 3.55 16.43
CA PHE A 65 -20.78 3.26 15.12
C PHE A 65 -19.92 2.00 15.14
N VAL A 66 -19.15 1.75 16.19
CA VAL A 66 -18.38 0.49 16.33
C VAL A 66 -19.30 -0.73 16.27
N ALA A 67 -20.39 -0.71 17.03
CA ALA A 67 -21.33 -1.82 17.08
C ALA A 67 -22.07 -2.03 15.75
N TRP A 68 -22.43 -0.96 15.05
CA TRP A 68 -23.30 -1.03 13.88
C TRP A 68 -22.57 -1.07 12.54
N THR A 69 -21.25 -0.84 12.49
CA THR A 69 -20.46 -0.84 11.25
C THR A 69 -20.73 -2.02 10.31
N PRO A 70 -20.89 -3.28 10.77
CA PRO A 70 -21.19 -4.42 9.88
C PRO A 70 -22.48 -4.27 9.05
N TYR A 71 -23.40 -3.42 9.51
CA TYR A 71 -24.73 -3.23 8.93
C TYR A 71 -24.89 -1.90 8.20
N LEU A 72 -23.83 -1.08 8.18
CA LEU A 72 -23.80 0.19 7.46
C LEU A 72 -23.40 -0.02 6.00
N HIS A 73 -23.41 1.07 5.24
CA HIS A 73 -23.08 1.08 3.81
C HIS A 73 -21.71 0.43 3.52
N TYR A 74 -21.53 -0.09 2.31
CA TYR A 74 -20.34 -0.87 1.91
C TYR A 74 -18.99 -0.18 2.22
N TYR A 75 -18.92 1.14 2.04
CA TYR A 75 -17.71 1.94 2.32
C TYR A 75 -17.48 2.29 3.79
N ALA A 76 -18.42 1.95 4.69
CA ALA A 76 -18.34 2.28 6.10
C ALA A 76 -17.16 1.57 6.78
N ALA A 77 -16.86 0.32 6.40
CA ALA A 77 -15.90 -0.49 7.12
C ALA A 77 -14.47 0.10 7.11
N ASP A 78 -13.98 0.51 5.94
CA ASP A 78 -12.65 1.12 5.82
C ASP A 78 -12.61 2.53 6.42
N THR A 79 -13.65 3.32 6.17
CA THR A 79 -13.77 4.71 6.66
C THR A 79 -13.80 4.77 8.19
N LEU A 80 -14.68 3.99 8.82
CA LEU A 80 -14.85 3.95 10.27
C LEU A 80 -13.70 3.20 10.94
N GLY A 81 -13.12 2.18 10.29
CA GLY A 81 -11.93 1.49 10.81
C GLY A 81 -10.76 2.44 11.08
N LEU A 82 -10.52 3.41 10.19
CA LEU A 82 -9.49 4.45 10.39
C LEU A 82 -9.87 5.42 11.52
N LEU A 83 -11.16 5.78 11.64
CA LEU A 83 -11.66 6.61 12.73
C LEU A 83 -11.48 5.91 14.10
N PHE A 84 -11.76 4.61 14.17
CA PHE A 84 -11.57 3.82 15.38
C PHE A 84 -10.09 3.67 15.74
N ALA A 85 -9.20 3.46 14.76
CA ALA A 85 -7.77 3.46 15.01
C ALA A 85 -7.30 4.78 15.64
N ALA A 86 -7.79 5.92 15.16
CA ALA A 86 -7.48 7.22 15.72
C ALA A 86 -8.03 7.41 17.15
N ALA A 87 -9.22 6.89 17.44
CA ALA A 87 -9.76 6.88 18.81
C ALA A 87 -8.91 6.04 19.76
N ILE A 88 -8.47 4.85 19.31
CA ILE A 88 -7.59 3.96 20.08
C ILE A 88 -6.25 4.66 20.38
N ASN A 89 -5.68 5.36 19.39
CA ASN A 89 -4.39 6.05 19.52
C ASN A 89 -4.42 7.23 20.50
N GLN A 90 -5.58 7.86 20.72
CA GLN A 90 -5.71 8.90 21.74
C GLN A 90 -5.55 8.31 23.16
N ASN A 91 -5.71 7.00 23.33
CA ASN A 91 -5.47 6.27 24.58
C ASN A 91 -6.27 6.82 25.79
N GLU A 92 -7.46 7.34 25.51
CA GLU A 92 -8.42 7.79 26.51
C GLU A 92 -9.46 6.70 26.81
N ALA A 93 -10.34 6.95 27.78
CA ALA A 93 -11.41 6.01 28.16
C ALA A 93 -12.24 5.55 26.94
N LEU A 94 -12.60 6.47 26.04
CA LEU A 94 -13.31 6.17 24.79
C LEU A 94 -12.51 5.20 23.89
N GLY A 95 -11.20 5.45 23.72
CA GLY A 95 -10.33 4.59 22.92
C GLY A 95 -10.24 3.17 23.46
N GLN A 96 -10.21 3.02 24.79
CA GLN A 96 -10.27 1.70 25.44
C GLN A 96 -11.62 1.01 25.23
N THR A 97 -12.74 1.75 25.30
CA THR A 97 -14.08 1.21 25.01
C THR A 97 -14.17 0.74 23.57
N ILE A 98 -13.77 1.58 22.60
CA ILE A 98 -13.74 1.22 21.18
C ILE A 98 -12.91 -0.04 20.95
N PHE A 99 -11.70 -0.11 21.52
CA PHE A 99 -10.83 -1.27 21.41
C PHE A 99 -11.52 -2.55 21.92
N ASN A 100 -12.10 -2.50 23.12
CA ASN A 100 -12.78 -3.64 23.73
C ASN A 100 -14.00 -4.08 22.92
N SER A 101 -14.78 -3.15 22.38
CA SER A 101 -15.94 -3.45 21.54
C SER A 101 -15.55 -4.11 20.22
N LEU A 102 -14.44 -3.69 19.61
CA LEU A 102 -13.89 -4.35 18.42
C LEU A 102 -13.41 -5.78 18.73
N LEU A 103 -12.72 -5.99 19.86
CA LEU A 103 -12.34 -7.34 20.31
C LEU A 103 -13.57 -8.22 20.58
N ALA A 104 -14.60 -7.67 21.23
CA ALA A 104 -15.85 -8.39 21.48
C ALA A 104 -16.55 -8.76 20.16
N SER A 105 -16.60 -7.84 19.19
CA SER A 105 -17.18 -8.06 17.86
C SER A 105 -16.43 -9.15 17.09
N ALA A 106 -15.11 -9.14 17.16
CA ALA A 106 -14.26 -10.15 16.53
C ALA A 106 -14.45 -11.56 17.11
N ASN A 107 -14.71 -11.66 18.42
CA ASN A 107 -14.96 -12.92 19.12
C ASN A 107 -16.43 -13.36 19.05
N GLY A 108 -17.33 -12.58 18.47
CA GLY A 108 -18.77 -12.84 18.46
C GLY A 108 -19.45 -12.68 19.83
N ASN A 109 -18.83 -11.92 20.73
CA ASN A 109 -19.32 -11.67 22.09
C ASN A 109 -20.00 -10.30 22.25
N HIS A 110 -19.92 -9.44 21.24
CA HIS A 110 -20.61 -8.16 21.26
C HIS A 110 -22.09 -8.38 20.92
N GLU A 111 -23.01 -7.72 21.63
CA GLU A 111 -24.46 -7.90 21.46
C GLU A 111 -24.93 -7.62 20.01
N ILE A 112 -24.43 -6.54 19.43
CA ILE A 112 -24.74 -6.10 18.05
C ILE A 112 -23.57 -6.31 17.08
N GLY A 113 -22.37 -5.85 17.45
CA GLY A 113 -21.18 -5.87 16.61
C GLY A 113 -20.77 -7.25 16.13
N ALA A 114 -20.20 -7.28 14.93
CA ALA A 114 -19.74 -8.48 14.26
C ALA A 114 -18.37 -8.25 13.62
N MET A 115 -17.62 -9.35 13.43
CA MET A 115 -16.33 -9.30 12.76
C MET A 115 -16.46 -8.75 11.33
N GLY A 116 -15.55 -7.86 10.93
CA GLY A 116 -15.48 -7.31 9.58
C GLY A 116 -14.20 -6.50 9.34
N ARG A 117 -14.07 -5.93 8.13
CA ARG A 117 -12.86 -5.17 7.74
C ARG A 117 -12.56 -3.99 8.66
N HIS A 118 -13.57 -3.34 9.24
CA HIS A 118 -13.39 -2.25 10.20
C HIS A 118 -12.60 -2.68 11.44
N VAL A 119 -12.77 -3.93 11.89
CA VAL A 119 -12.00 -4.51 13.01
C VAL A 119 -10.54 -4.68 12.63
N THR A 120 -10.26 -5.35 11.50
CA THR A 120 -8.87 -5.59 11.08
C THR A 120 -8.16 -4.28 10.78
N ARG A 121 -8.85 -3.36 10.10
CA ARG A 121 -8.37 -2.00 9.82
C ARG A 121 -8.03 -1.26 11.10
N ALA A 122 -8.95 -1.19 12.06
CA ALA A 122 -8.74 -0.46 13.30
C ALA A 122 -7.56 -1.03 14.11
N LEU A 123 -7.54 -2.35 14.31
CA LEU A 123 -6.54 -3.00 15.16
C LEU A 123 -5.15 -3.04 14.53
N LEU A 124 -5.03 -3.18 13.20
CA LEU A 124 -3.73 -3.16 12.51
C LEU A 124 -3.16 -1.75 12.33
N VAL A 125 -4.01 -0.73 12.23
CA VAL A 125 -3.59 0.67 12.05
C VAL A 125 -3.28 1.35 13.38
N ALA A 126 -4.02 1.03 14.45
CA ALA A 126 -3.75 1.58 15.78
C ALA A 126 -2.34 1.23 16.25
N ASN A 127 -1.67 2.19 16.90
CA ASN A 127 -0.37 2.01 17.53
C ASN A 127 -0.55 1.31 18.90
N ARG A 128 -1.00 0.05 18.86
CA ARG A 128 -1.36 -0.72 20.05
C ARG A 128 -1.06 -2.21 19.85
N GLU A 129 0.00 -2.69 20.50
CA GLU A 129 0.56 -4.02 20.25
C GLU A 129 -0.43 -5.17 20.58
N ASP A 130 -1.26 -5.02 21.61
CA ASP A 130 -2.27 -6.01 21.99
C ASP A 130 -3.34 -6.23 20.88
N GLY A 131 -3.61 -5.21 20.07
CA GLY A 131 -4.43 -5.29 18.88
C GLY A 131 -3.77 -6.09 17.76
N TRP A 132 -2.46 -5.89 17.56
CA TRP A 132 -1.67 -6.66 16.58
C TRP A 132 -1.61 -8.13 16.97
N ASP A 133 -1.29 -8.43 18.23
CA ASP A 133 -1.29 -9.79 18.79
C ASP A 133 -2.64 -10.48 18.58
N PHE A 134 -3.74 -9.74 18.75
CA PHE A 134 -5.08 -10.27 18.53
C PHE A 134 -5.31 -10.67 17.07
N ILE A 135 -4.94 -9.80 16.11
CA ILE A 135 -5.10 -10.09 14.68
C ILE A 135 -4.18 -11.23 14.23
N GLU A 136 -2.96 -11.32 14.75
CA GLU A 136 -2.06 -12.45 14.49
C GLU A 136 -2.70 -13.78 14.92
N ARG A 137 -3.20 -13.85 16.16
CA ARG A 137 -3.92 -15.04 16.66
C ARG A 137 -5.16 -15.35 15.81
N LEU A 138 -5.92 -14.32 15.42
CA LEU A 138 -7.12 -14.48 14.60
C LEU A 138 -6.79 -15.04 13.21
N LEU A 139 -5.70 -14.58 12.58
CA LEU A 139 -5.23 -15.10 11.30
C LEU A 139 -4.85 -16.58 11.38
N LEU A 140 -4.16 -16.98 12.47
CA LEU A 140 -3.83 -18.39 12.70
C LEU A 140 -5.08 -19.24 12.95
N ALA A 141 -6.05 -18.70 13.68
CA ALA A 141 -7.32 -19.38 13.97
C ALA A 141 -8.22 -19.50 12.73
N ALA A 142 -8.08 -18.61 11.74
CA ALA A 142 -8.94 -18.59 10.56
C ALA A 142 -8.96 -19.93 9.81
N GLN A 143 -7.87 -20.72 9.80
CA GLN A 143 -7.82 -22.10 9.28
C GLN A 143 -8.57 -22.32 7.96
N ARG A 144 -9.84 -22.78 7.98
CA ARG A 144 -10.69 -23.04 6.78
C ARG A 144 -11.63 -21.88 6.41
N GLN A 145 -11.65 -20.80 7.18
CA GLN A 145 -12.45 -19.60 6.94
C GLN A 145 -11.74 -18.66 5.96
N GLU A 146 -11.86 -18.96 4.66
CA GLU A 146 -11.16 -18.20 3.63
C GLU A 146 -11.53 -16.72 3.60
N GLY A 147 -12.81 -16.39 3.81
CA GLY A 147 -13.28 -14.99 3.86
C GLY A 147 -12.65 -14.18 5.00
N LEU A 148 -12.48 -14.78 6.19
CA LEU A 148 -11.80 -14.13 7.31
C LEU A 148 -10.31 -13.92 7.01
N ARG A 149 -9.64 -14.96 6.47
CA ARG A 149 -8.23 -14.88 6.07
C ARG A 149 -8.01 -13.76 5.05
N GLN A 150 -8.85 -13.71 4.02
CA GLN A 150 -8.81 -12.69 2.99
C GLN A 150 -9.02 -11.29 3.60
N THR A 151 -10.02 -11.13 4.48
CA THR A 151 -10.28 -9.84 5.16
C THR A 151 -9.07 -9.33 5.93
N ILE A 152 -8.37 -10.22 6.66
CA ILE A 152 -7.15 -9.84 7.39
C ILE A 152 -6.03 -9.48 6.41
N LEU A 153 -5.72 -10.37 5.46
CA LEU A 153 -4.61 -10.22 4.53
C LEU A 153 -4.72 -8.96 3.66
N GLU A 154 -5.92 -8.61 3.21
CA GLU A 154 -6.18 -7.41 2.39
C GLU A 154 -6.09 -6.09 3.15
N THR A 155 -5.90 -6.12 4.47
CA THR A 155 -5.74 -4.91 5.30
C THR A 155 -4.31 -4.67 5.79
N ILE A 156 -3.42 -5.64 5.59
CA ILE A 156 -2.04 -5.57 6.10
C ILE A 156 -1.24 -4.45 5.43
N ASP A 157 -1.43 -4.20 4.14
CA ASP A 157 -0.64 -3.23 3.36
C ASP A 157 -0.72 -1.80 3.89
N GLU A 158 -1.83 -1.43 4.52
CA GLU A 158 -2.03 -0.11 5.11
C GLU A 158 -1.91 -0.11 6.65
N ALA A 159 -1.47 -1.22 7.23
CA ALA A 159 -1.26 -1.34 8.68
C ALA A 159 -0.18 -0.36 9.18
N HIS A 160 -0.11 -0.23 10.51
CA HIS A 160 1.02 0.41 11.16
C HIS A 160 2.34 -0.24 10.69
N PRO A 161 3.43 0.52 10.41
CA PRO A 161 4.67 -0.05 9.86
C PRO A 161 5.28 -1.20 10.67
N ILE A 162 5.11 -1.18 12.00
CA ILE A 162 5.54 -2.27 12.88
C ILE A 162 4.62 -3.48 12.73
N ALA A 163 3.30 -3.26 12.70
CA ALA A 163 2.32 -4.33 12.49
C ALA A 163 2.52 -5.05 11.15
N PHE A 164 2.80 -4.30 10.07
CA PHE A 164 3.13 -4.89 8.76
C PHE A 164 4.29 -5.88 8.86
N ARG A 165 5.43 -5.47 9.46
CA ARG A 165 6.61 -6.33 9.65
C ARG A 165 6.28 -7.58 10.46
N ARG A 166 5.52 -7.42 11.54
CA ARG A 166 5.07 -8.54 12.38
C ARG A 166 4.20 -9.53 11.60
N MET A 167 3.24 -9.04 10.81
CA MET A 167 2.38 -9.87 9.98
C MET A 167 3.17 -10.60 8.87
N VAL A 168 4.14 -9.92 8.23
CA VAL A 168 5.05 -10.56 7.26
C VAL A 168 5.83 -11.70 7.93
N ARG A 169 6.41 -11.44 9.11
CA ARG A 169 7.12 -12.47 9.89
C ARG A 169 6.23 -13.67 10.21
N LEU A 170 5.02 -13.41 10.70
CA LEU A 170 4.03 -14.45 11.00
C LEU A 170 3.71 -15.30 9.76
N ILE A 171 3.49 -14.67 8.59
CA ILE A 171 3.19 -15.35 7.33
C ILE A 171 4.33 -16.31 6.93
N ILE A 172 5.59 -15.88 7.09
CA ILE A 172 6.78 -16.68 6.78
C ILE A 172 6.89 -17.86 7.76
N GLU A 173 6.85 -17.59 9.07
CA GLU A 173 7.05 -18.56 10.14
C GLU A 173 5.97 -19.65 10.15
N GLN A 174 4.72 -19.27 9.91
CA GLN A 174 3.56 -20.17 9.97
C GLN A 174 3.23 -20.80 8.60
N ASN A 175 4.10 -20.56 7.60
CA ASN A 175 3.98 -21.04 6.23
C ASN A 175 2.59 -20.74 5.64
N LEU A 176 2.13 -19.50 5.78
CA LEU A 176 0.80 -19.06 5.31
C LEU A 176 0.78 -18.76 3.80
N THR A 177 1.93 -18.75 3.14
CA THR A 177 2.07 -18.67 1.66
C THR A 177 1.45 -19.87 0.95
N ARG A 178 1.13 -20.97 1.66
CA ARG A 178 0.37 -22.11 1.14
C ARG A 178 -1.08 -21.78 0.77
N PHE A 179 -1.62 -20.64 1.24
CA PHE A 179 -2.99 -20.21 0.95
C PHE A 179 -3.01 -19.22 -0.23
N SER A 180 -3.96 -19.39 -1.14
CA SER A 180 -4.08 -18.55 -2.34
C SER A 180 -4.43 -17.10 -2.03
N ALA A 181 -5.22 -16.82 -0.99
CA ALA A 181 -5.45 -15.45 -0.53
C ALA A 181 -4.14 -14.75 -0.11
N THR A 182 -3.19 -15.48 0.50
CA THR A 182 -1.88 -14.92 0.87
C THR A 182 -1.09 -14.54 -0.37
N ILE A 183 -1.06 -15.41 -1.37
CA ILE A 183 -0.39 -15.14 -2.66
C ILE A 183 -0.97 -13.90 -3.33
N ARG A 184 -2.30 -13.76 -3.38
CA ARG A 184 -2.96 -12.59 -3.95
C ARG A 184 -2.65 -11.31 -3.18
N ALA A 185 -2.64 -11.37 -1.84
CA ALA A 185 -2.31 -10.21 -1.04
C ALA A 185 -0.87 -9.74 -1.30
N ILE A 186 0.09 -10.67 -1.32
CA ILE A 186 1.51 -10.39 -1.64
C ILE A 186 1.65 -9.72 -3.00
N ASP A 187 0.90 -10.19 -4.01
CA ASP A 187 0.92 -9.59 -5.34
C ASP A 187 0.48 -8.12 -5.34
N VAL A 188 -0.57 -7.79 -4.60
CA VAL A 188 -1.04 -6.41 -4.43
C VAL A 188 0.01 -5.55 -3.72
N TRP A 189 0.64 -6.08 -2.65
CA TRP A 189 1.60 -5.31 -1.84
C TRP A 189 2.84 -4.90 -2.63
N PHE A 190 3.40 -5.84 -3.41
CA PHE A 190 4.64 -5.64 -4.15
C PHE A 190 4.45 -5.20 -5.60
N GLY A 191 3.22 -5.28 -6.12
CA GLY A 191 2.87 -4.71 -7.40
C GLY A 191 3.39 -5.45 -8.62
N PHE A 192 3.73 -6.72 -8.48
CA PHE A 192 4.31 -7.50 -9.56
C PHE A 192 3.29 -7.94 -10.61
N GLY A 193 1.98 -7.91 -10.35
CA GLY A 193 0.95 -8.33 -11.31
C GLY A 193 1.01 -9.83 -11.62
N LEU A 194 1.31 -10.63 -10.60
CA LEU A 194 1.61 -12.05 -10.67
C LEU A 194 0.32 -12.88 -10.75
N GLU A 195 -0.12 -13.20 -11.96
CA GLU A 195 -1.15 -14.23 -12.14
C GLU A 195 -0.65 -15.65 -11.77
N SER A 196 0.67 -15.83 -11.56
CA SER A 196 1.30 -17.15 -11.33
C SER A 196 2.38 -17.18 -10.24
N LEU A 197 2.29 -16.34 -9.19
CA LEU A 197 3.22 -16.48 -8.06
C LEU A 197 3.00 -17.82 -7.36
N ASN A 198 4.06 -18.64 -7.28
CA ASN A 198 4.02 -19.86 -6.51
C ASN A 198 4.48 -19.63 -5.06
N GLU A 199 4.12 -20.54 -4.17
CA GLU A 199 4.42 -20.47 -2.74
C GLU A 199 5.91 -20.22 -2.44
N LYS A 200 6.82 -20.87 -3.18
CA LYS A 200 8.26 -20.77 -2.94
C LYS A 200 8.77 -19.35 -3.23
N VAL A 201 8.40 -18.79 -4.38
CA VAL A 201 8.81 -17.43 -4.77
C VAL A 201 8.19 -16.43 -3.80
N ALA A 202 6.91 -16.59 -3.44
CA ALA A 202 6.24 -15.72 -2.48
C ALA A 202 6.97 -15.66 -1.13
N LYS A 203 7.37 -16.82 -0.61
CA LYS A 203 8.13 -16.92 0.64
C LYS A 203 9.51 -16.26 0.52
N GLN A 204 10.21 -16.46 -0.60
CA GLN A 204 11.51 -15.82 -0.84
C GLN A 204 11.41 -14.29 -0.88
N LEU A 205 10.42 -13.75 -1.59
CA LEU A 205 10.16 -12.31 -1.66
C LEU A 205 9.87 -11.74 -0.26
N LEU A 206 8.99 -12.40 0.52
CA LEU A 206 8.67 -11.96 1.87
C LEU A 206 9.89 -11.97 2.80
N THR A 207 10.70 -13.04 2.76
CA THR A 207 11.93 -13.12 3.57
C THR A 207 12.89 -11.99 3.22
N GLN A 208 13.10 -11.74 1.93
CA GLN A 208 14.00 -10.68 1.47
C GLN A 208 13.49 -9.29 1.87
N VAL A 209 12.20 -9.02 1.67
CA VAL A 209 11.59 -7.74 2.07
C VAL A 209 11.67 -7.55 3.58
N LEU A 210 11.46 -8.59 4.39
CA LEU A 210 11.56 -8.47 5.84
C LEU A 210 12.97 -8.07 6.27
N GLU A 211 14.01 -8.68 5.70
CA GLU A 211 15.40 -8.30 5.95
C GLU A 211 15.68 -6.85 5.55
N LEU A 212 15.21 -6.43 4.38
CA LEU A 212 15.36 -5.06 3.89
C LEU A 212 14.62 -4.03 4.74
N LEU A 213 13.47 -4.39 5.32
CA LEU A 213 12.70 -3.52 6.23
C LEU A 213 13.31 -3.43 7.63
N GLU A 214 14.28 -4.29 7.96
CA GLU A 214 14.92 -4.36 9.29
C GLU A 214 16.36 -3.85 9.28
N SER A 215 16.98 -3.65 8.12
CA SER A 215 18.38 -3.25 7.99
C SER A 215 18.63 -2.27 6.85
N SER A 216 19.04 -1.05 7.18
CA SER A 216 19.47 -0.04 6.20
C SER A 216 20.77 -0.43 5.48
N ASP A 217 21.64 -1.22 6.12
CA ASP A 217 22.83 -1.79 5.48
C ASP A 217 22.43 -2.83 4.42
N ALA A 218 21.42 -3.66 4.71
CA ALA A 218 20.88 -4.60 3.73
C ALA A 218 20.24 -3.87 2.54
N GLN A 219 19.52 -2.77 2.78
CA GLN A 219 19.01 -1.91 1.71
C GLN A 219 20.15 -1.36 0.83
N ALA A 220 21.20 -0.82 1.45
CA ALA A 220 22.34 -0.27 0.71
C ALA A 220 23.07 -1.33 -0.13
N ALA A 221 23.27 -2.53 0.42
CA ALA A 221 23.84 -3.66 -0.31
C ALA A 221 22.95 -4.13 -1.47
N ALA A 222 21.65 -4.25 -1.23
CA ALA A 222 20.69 -4.71 -2.23
C ALA A 222 20.52 -3.73 -3.40
N LEU A 223 20.66 -2.41 -3.18
CA LEU A 223 20.69 -1.42 -4.26
C LEU A 223 21.89 -1.57 -5.20
N GLN A 224 22.96 -2.24 -4.77
CA GLN A 224 24.16 -2.51 -5.58
C GLN A 224 24.20 -3.95 -6.11
N ALA A 225 23.13 -4.73 -5.93
CA ALA A 225 23.09 -6.13 -6.34
C ALA A 225 23.04 -6.28 -7.87
N ASP A 226 23.65 -7.36 -8.36
CA ASP A 226 23.56 -7.76 -9.78
C ASP A 226 22.15 -8.21 -10.17
N ASP A 227 21.37 -8.74 -9.21
CA ASP A 227 20.00 -9.18 -9.44
C ASP A 227 19.02 -7.98 -9.45
N PRO A 228 18.38 -7.65 -10.58
CA PRO A 228 17.47 -6.50 -10.67
C PRO A 228 16.23 -6.66 -9.78
N GLN A 229 15.78 -7.88 -9.48
CA GLN A 229 14.66 -8.07 -8.54
C GLN A 229 15.05 -7.66 -7.12
N THR A 230 16.25 -8.01 -6.68
CA THR A 230 16.81 -7.56 -5.40
C THR A 230 16.89 -6.03 -5.33
N VAL A 231 17.34 -5.38 -6.41
CA VAL A 231 17.37 -3.91 -6.50
C VAL A 231 15.96 -3.31 -6.42
N TYR A 232 14.99 -3.90 -7.12
CA TYR A 232 13.58 -3.48 -7.04
C TYR A 232 13.04 -3.58 -5.61
N LEU A 233 13.28 -4.70 -4.93
CA LEU A 233 12.80 -4.90 -3.55
C LEU A 233 13.46 -3.93 -2.56
N ALA A 234 14.71 -3.55 -2.80
CA ALA A 234 15.38 -2.51 -2.02
C ALA A 234 14.70 -1.14 -2.20
N LEU A 235 14.39 -0.74 -3.44
CA LEU A 235 13.62 0.47 -3.71
C LEU A 235 12.23 0.41 -3.08
N TRP A 236 11.54 -0.73 -3.19
CA TRP A 236 10.23 -0.95 -2.58
C TRP A 236 10.28 -0.80 -1.06
N ALA A 237 11.28 -1.40 -0.39
CA ALA A 237 11.45 -1.32 1.05
C ALA A 237 11.72 0.12 1.52
N ILE A 238 12.51 0.89 0.77
CA ILE A 238 12.73 2.31 1.05
C ILE A 238 11.43 3.09 0.83
N GLY A 239 10.70 2.82 -0.25
CA GLY A 239 9.42 3.48 -0.55
C GLY A 239 8.29 3.15 0.45
N PHE A 240 8.34 1.97 1.07
CA PHE A 240 7.44 1.57 2.15
C PHE A 240 7.55 2.52 3.35
N GLU A 241 8.74 3.04 3.61
CA GLU A 241 9.03 4.01 4.67
C GLU A 241 8.86 5.45 4.18
N ASP A 242 9.48 5.79 3.04
CA ASP A 242 9.46 7.11 2.43
C ASP A 242 9.64 7.02 0.90
N ALA A 243 8.54 7.22 0.17
CA ALA A 243 8.49 7.21 -1.27
C ALA A 243 9.38 8.30 -1.91
N VAL A 244 9.50 9.48 -1.30
CA VAL A 244 10.31 10.57 -1.86
C VAL A 244 11.79 10.27 -1.68
N ALA A 245 12.18 9.71 -0.54
CA ALA A 245 13.55 9.22 -0.33
C ALA A 245 13.89 8.10 -1.35
N ALA A 246 12.94 7.22 -1.66
CA ALA A 246 13.14 6.15 -2.62
C ALA A 246 13.35 6.66 -4.06
N ILE A 247 12.72 7.78 -4.46
CA ILE A 247 12.98 8.43 -5.76
C ILE A 247 14.47 8.78 -5.87
N ALA A 248 15.04 9.41 -4.83
CA ALA A 248 16.45 9.80 -4.84
C ALA A 248 17.40 8.59 -4.98
N ARG A 249 16.97 7.41 -4.53
CA ARG A 249 17.71 6.14 -4.69
C ARG A 249 17.51 5.51 -6.07
N ALA A 250 16.36 5.74 -6.71
CA ALA A 250 16.08 5.26 -8.06
C ALA A 250 16.78 6.09 -9.16
N VAL A 251 16.98 7.39 -8.96
CA VAL A 251 17.57 8.29 -9.97
C VAL A 251 18.90 7.78 -10.55
N PRO A 252 19.92 7.39 -9.75
CA PRO A 252 21.18 6.91 -10.31
C PRO A 252 21.05 5.60 -11.11
N LEU A 253 20.02 4.79 -10.82
CA LEU A 253 19.79 3.54 -11.53
C LEU A 253 19.25 3.78 -12.96
N LEU A 254 18.74 4.96 -13.27
CA LEU A 254 18.30 5.32 -14.63
C LEU A 254 19.47 5.47 -15.61
N ASP A 255 20.71 5.63 -15.11
CA ASP A 255 21.92 5.68 -15.92
C ASP A 255 22.74 4.38 -15.83
N HIS A 256 22.17 3.32 -15.24
CA HIS A 256 22.87 2.06 -15.05
C HIS A 256 23.21 1.39 -16.40
N PRO A 257 24.40 0.76 -16.56
CA PRO A 257 24.80 0.12 -17.83
C PRO A 257 23.84 -0.99 -18.27
N LEU A 258 23.27 -1.74 -17.32
CA LEU A 258 22.30 -2.81 -17.60
C LEU A 258 20.88 -2.26 -17.71
N ALA A 259 20.21 -2.56 -18.82
CA ALA A 259 18.82 -2.17 -19.06
C ALA A 259 17.83 -2.77 -18.04
N THR A 260 18.14 -3.93 -17.47
CA THR A 260 17.33 -4.56 -16.42
C THR A 260 17.24 -3.71 -15.15
N HIS A 261 18.32 -3.04 -14.77
CA HIS A 261 18.36 -2.13 -13.60
C HIS A 261 17.63 -0.83 -13.89
N ARG A 262 17.82 -0.26 -15.09
CA ARG A 262 17.06 0.92 -15.54
C ARG A 262 15.56 0.61 -15.56
N PHE A 263 15.20 -0.57 -16.07
CA PHE A 263 13.81 -1.04 -16.11
C PHE A 263 13.18 -1.12 -14.72
N VAL A 264 13.84 -1.75 -13.73
CA VAL A 264 13.24 -1.85 -12.39
C VAL A 264 13.15 -0.49 -11.69
N ALA A 265 14.06 0.44 -11.99
CA ALA A 265 13.97 1.80 -11.49
C ALA A 265 12.75 2.54 -12.08
N VAL A 266 12.55 2.48 -13.40
CA VAL A 266 11.36 3.05 -14.06
C VAL A 266 10.09 2.38 -13.58
N HIS A 267 10.07 1.05 -13.49
CA HIS A 267 8.92 0.30 -13.00
C HIS A 267 8.56 0.68 -11.57
N PHE A 268 9.54 0.80 -10.68
CA PHE A 268 9.34 1.27 -9.31
C PHE A 268 8.80 2.71 -9.26
N LEU A 269 9.42 3.63 -10.00
CA LEU A 269 8.97 5.03 -10.06
C LEU A 269 7.53 5.15 -10.56
N ALA A 270 7.14 4.31 -11.54
CA ALA A 270 5.77 4.23 -12.02
C ALA A 270 4.80 3.78 -10.92
N GLN A 271 5.21 2.82 -10.09
CA GLN A 271 4.40 2.36 -8.98
C GLN A 271 4.22 3.38 -7.86
N LEU A 272 5.11 4.37 -7.72
CA LEU A 272 4.94 5.43 -6.72
C LEU A 272 3.74 6.33 -7.03
N ASP A 273 3.37 6.48 -8.31
CA ASP A 273 2.18 7.24 -8.73
C ASP A 273 2.10 8.69 -8.17
N ILE A 274 3.26 9.34 -8.02
CA ILE A 274 3.38 10.73 -7.56
C ILE A 274 4.15 11.58 -8.57
N THR A 275 3.77 12.85 -8.66
CA THR A 275 4.32 13.81 -9.64
C THR A 275 5.85 13.88 -9.63
N PRO A 276 6.56 13.92 -8.49
CA PRO A 276 8.03 13.93 -8.49
C PRO A 276 8.65 12.70 -9.17
N ALA A 277 8.06 11.51 -9.00
CA ALA A 277 8.53 10.29 -9.66
C ALA A 277 8.30 10.35 -11.18
N ARG A 278 7.16 10.92 -11.61
CA ARG A 278 6.83 11.11 -13.03
C ARG A 278 7.82 12.02 -13.73
N PHE A 279 8.21 13.13 -13.11
CA PHE A 279 9.24 14.02 -13.67
C PHE A 279 10.57 13.31 -13.88
N VAL A 280 11.00 12.51 -12.90
CA VAL A 280 12.24 11.73 -13.01
C VAL A 280 12.18 10.71 -14.16
N MET A 281 11.03 10.06 -14.36
CA MET A 281 10.85 9.08 -15.44
C MET A 281 10.90 9.66 -16.86
N LEU A 282 10.75 10.98 -17.03
CA LEU A 282 10.80 11.60 -18.37
C LEU A 282 12.11 11.31 -19.11
N SER A 283 13.24 11.17 -18.39
CA SER A 283 14.52 10.83 -19.01
C SER A 283 14.50 9.44 -19.68
N ALA A 284 13.70 8.51 -19.16
CA ALA A 284 13.63 7.14 -19.65
C ALA A 284 12.79 6.99 -20.93
N ILE A 285 12.02 8.00 -21.35
CA ILE A 285 11.27 7.96 -22.63
C ILE A 285 12.21 7.73 -23.82
N GLY A 286 13.41 8.30 -23.76
CA GLY A 286 14.43 8.19 -24.80
C GLY A 286 15.45 7.06 -24.59
N ASP A 287 15.18 6.10 -23.70
CA ASP A 287 16.12 5.01 -23.42
C ASP A 287 16.44 4.20 -24.69
N HIS A 288 17.69 3.76 -24.82
CA HIS A 288 18.12 2.94 -25.95
C HIS A 288 17.49 1.53 -25.94
N ASP A 289 17.14 1.02 -24.77
CA ASP A 289 16.38 -0.22 -24.63
C ASP A 289 14.89 0.06 -24.73
N LEU A 290 14.23 -0.52 -25.74
CA LEU A 290 12.81 -0.30 -25.99
C LEU A 290 11.91 -0.78 -24.85
N GLY A 291 12.31 -1.76 -24.05
CA GLY A 291 11.52 -2.17 -22.89
C GLY A 291 11.54 -1.12 -21.79
N VAL A 292 12.68 -0.48 -21.54
CA VAL A 292 12.77 0.64 -20.60
C VAL A 292 11.92 1.82 -21.09
N ALA A 293 12.11 2.21 -22.36
CA ALA A 293 11.35 3.29 -22.99
C ALA A 293 9.83 3.02 -22.99
N THR A 294 9.41 1.80 -23.33
CA THR A 294 7.99 1.41 -23.34
C THR A 294 7.40 1.49 -21.93
N CYS A 295 8.13 1.02 -20.92
CA CYS A 295 7.68 1.08 -19.52
C CYS A 295 7.44 2.53 -19.07
N ALA A 296 8.36 3.45 -19.41
CA ALA A 296 8.23 4.87 -19.09
C ALA A 296 7.02 5.49 -19.81
N VAL A 297 6.87 5.24 -21.11
CA VAL A 297 5.76 5.80 -21.92
C VAL A 297 4.40 5.29 -21.41
N GLN A 298 4.26 3.99 -21.12
CA GLN A 298 3.02 3.43 -20.57
C GLN A 298 2.65 4.05 -19.22
N ALA A 299 3.64 4.19 -18.32
CA ALA A 299 3.44 4.78 -17.00
C ALA A 299 2.96 6.24 -17.08
N LEU A 300 3.53 7.02 -18.00
CA LEU A 300 3.16 8.43 -18.18
C LEU A 300 1.84 8.61 -18.95
N SER A 301 1.52 7.72 -19.89
CA SER A 301 0.29 7.79 -20.70
C SER A 301 -0.97 7.48 -19.89
N CYS A 302 -0.85 6.66 -18.83
CA CYS A 302 -1.95 6.36 -17.93
C CYS A 302 -2.21 7.47 -16.88
N SER A 303 -1.42 8.55 -16.89
CA SER A 303 -1.53 9.63 -15.91
C SER A 303 -2.48 10.74 -16.37
N ALA A 304 -3.42 11.11 -15.50
CA ALA A 304 -4.24 12.32 -15.66
C ALA A 304 -3.55 13.58 -15.10
N ASP A 305 -2.25 13.52 -14.82
CA ASP A 305 -1.49 14.61 -14.20
C ASP A 305 -1.22 15.73 -15.20
N THR A 306 -2.04 16.78 -15.14
CA THR A 306 -1.91 17.97 -15.99
C THR A 306 -0.60 18.71 -15.76
N THR A 307 0.06 18.51 -14.62
CA THR A 307 1.36 19.14 -14.32
C THR A 307 2.43 18.63 -15.29
N ILE A 308 2.45 17.31 -15.55
CA ILE A 308 3.39 16.73 -16.52
C ILE A 308 3.06 17.24 -17.92
N GLN A 309 1.79 17.39 -18.27
CA GLN A 309 1.38 17.86 -19.60
C GLN A 309 1.73 19.34 -19.85
N ASN A 310 1.63 20.18 -18.81
CA ASN A 310 1.81 21.63 -18.95
C ASN A 310 3.23 22.10 -18.64
N ASP A 311 3.93 21.43 -17.74
CA ASP A 311 5.19 21.91 -17.15
C ASP A 311 6.39 21.00 -17.48
N SER A 312 6.30 20.19 -18.54
CA SER A 312 7.41 19.34 -18.99
C SER A 312 7.56 19.27 -20.51
N ASP A 313 8.67 18.70 -20.97
CA ASP A 313 8.99 18.40 -22.37
C ASP A 313 8.60 16.96 -22.77
N ALA A 314 7.60 16.38 -22.09
CA ALA A 314 7.17 15.00 -22.31
C ALA A 314 6.74 14.73 -23.76
N PHE A 315 6.06 15.69 -24.40
CA PHE A 315 5.63 15.57 -25.79
C PHE A 315 6.82 15.52 -26.74
N GLU A 316 7.77 16.44 -26.59
CA GLU A 316 8.98 16.51 -27.42
C GLU A 316 9.83 15.25 -27.27
N ARG A 317 9.97 14.74 -26.04
CA ARG A 317 10.67 13.47 -25.77
C ARG A 317 9.98 12.29 -26.44
N LEU A 318 8.66 12.23 -26.37
CA LEU A 318 7.88 11.17 -27.01
C LEU A 318 8.00 11.25 -28.54
N GLU A 319 7.88 12.45 -29.11
CA GLU A 319 8.04 12.68 -30.56
C GLU A 319 9.42 12.24 -31.04
N GLN A 320 10.48 12.58 -30.29
CA GLN A 320 11.85 12.16 -30.61
C GLN A 320 12.08 10.66 -30.47
N ALA A 321 11.42 10.00 -29.51
CA ALA A 321 11.56 8.57 -29.28
C ALA A 321 10.72 7.73 -30.26
N LEU A 322 9.61 8.26 -30.77
CA LEU A 322 8.65 7.54 -31.61
C LEU A 322 9.27 6.79 -32.81
N PRO A 323 10.25 7.35 -33.55
CA PRO A 323 10.88 6.64 -34.67
C PRO A 323 11.64 5.36 -34.27
N ASN A 324 12.01 5.20 -32.99
CA ASN A 324 12.72 4.02 -32.49
C ASN A 324 11.76 2.84 -32.24
N PHE A 325 10.46 3.08 -32.14
CA PHE A 325 9.47 2.04 -31.89
C PHE A 325 9.10 1.29 -33.19
N PRO A 326 8.93 -0.04 -33.12
CA PRO A 326 8.57 -0.82 -34.29
C PRO A 326 7.12 -0.53 -34.73
N ALA A 327 6.89 -0.48 -36.04
CA ALA A 327 5.54 -0.28 -36.61
C ALA A 327 4.55 -1.40 -36.25
N LYS A 328 5.04 -2.59 -35.88
CA LYS A 328 4.23 -3.70 -35.39
C LYS A 328 4.53 -3.95 -33.91
N PRO A 329 3.50 -4.00 -33.04
CA PRO A 329 3.69 -4.31 -31.63
C PRO A 329 4.43 -5.64 -31.44
N LYS A 330 5.39 -5.66 -30.53
CA LYS A 330 6.11 -6.86 -30.11
C LYS A 330 6.13 -6.88 -28.60
N ALA A 331 5.61 -7.95 -28.00
CA ALA A 331 5.64 -8.11 -26.55
C ALA A 331 7.09 -8.22 -26.06
N LEU A 332 7.46 -7.39 -25.08
CA LEU A 332 8.77 -7.40 -24.44
C LEU A 332 8.66 -7.80 -22.96
N SER A 333 9.72 -8.39 -22.43
CA SER A 333 9.86 -8.76 -21.02
C SER A 333 11.35 -8.70 -20.68
N LEU A 334 11.73 -7.90 -19.68
CA LEU A 334 13.14 -7.68 -19.33
C LEU A 334 13.57 -8.47 -18.09
N VAL A 335 12.86 -8.28 -16.98
CA VAL A 335 13.21 -8.88 -15.68
C VAL A 335 12.26 -10.00 -15.31
N TRP A 336 10.96 -9.77 -15.47
CA TRP A 336 9.93 -10.69 -15.05
C TRP A 336 9.12 -11.17 -16.23
N GLU A 337 9.08 -12.49 -16.46
CA GLU A 337 8.43 -13.10 -17.63
C GLU A 337 6.94 -12.75 -17.78
N TRP A 338 6.26 -12.45 -16.67
CA TRP A 338 4.84 -12.12 -16.65
C TRP A 338 4.54 -10.64 -16.91
N ILE A 339 5.53 -9.74 -16.79
CA ILE A 339 5.34 -8.33 -17.18
C ILE A 339 5.60 -8.21 -18.68
N LYS A 340 4.52 -8.07 -19.44
CA LYS A 340 4.54 -7.86 -20.88
C LYS A 340 4.32 -6.38 -21.20
N LEU A 341 5.27 -5.79 -21.91
CA LEU A 341 5.20 -4.42 -22.42
C LEU A 341 4.74 -4.37 -23.87
#